data_AF-A0A534MU87-F1
#
_entry.id   AF-A0A534MU87-F1
#
_cell.length_a   1.000
_cell.length_b   1.000
_cell.length_c   1.000
_cell.angle_alpha   90.00
_cell.angle_beta   90.00
_cell.angle_gamma   90.00
#
_symmetry.space_group_name_H-M   'P 1'
#
loop_
_entity.id
_entity.type
_entity.pdbx_description
1 polymer ?
#
loop_
_entity_poly.entity_id
_entity_poly.type
_entity_poly.pdbx_seq_one_letter_code
_entity_poly.pdbx_strand_id
1 'polypeptide(L)'
;GLVLGILNSASSTGQLIFLPLLMAVIVYSGWRVGSLIFVGVAFTLIPLVFLWMRDDPSDLGIEPYGSGEQGAASKTSLASLRGASKGSGSVSLSEAFRSSTFWLLAGSFFICGGTANGLIGTHLIPHEIDHGIPQVTAATLVGVMGGLNFVGTVFSGWMIDRVQPRKWLSLVFALRGLSLFILPFVQDFSGLFVFAV
;
A
#
# COMPACT_ATOMS: atom_id res chain seq x y z
N GLY A 1 -8.02 -6.18 10.98
CA GLY A 1 -7.77 -4.94 10.23
C GLY A 1 -6.35 -4.49 10.42
N LEU A 2 -5.92 -4.30 11.66
CA LEU A 2 -4.61 -3.79 12.04
C LEU A 2 -3.44 -4.63 11.50
N VAL A 3 -3.48 -5.96 11.64
CA VAL A 3 -2.44 -6.87 11.13
C VAL A 3 -2.23 -6.70 9.62
N LEU A 4 -3.33 -6.63 8.87
CA LEU A 4 -3.29 -6.38 7.43
C LEU A 4 -2.83 -4.95 7.10
N GLY A 5 -3.25 -3.97 7.89
CA GLY A 5 -2.80 -2.58 7.76
C GLY A 5 -1.29 -2.46 7.92
N ILE A 6 -0.72 -3.09 8.94
CA ILE A 6 0.73 -3.14 9.18
C ILE A 6 1.43 -3.83 8.00
N LEU A 7 0.96 -5.02 7.60
CA LEU A 7 1.56 -5.76 6.49
C LEU A 7 1.54 -4.94 5.18
N ASN A 8 0.42 -4.29 4.87
CA ASN A 8 0.29 -3.50 3.65
C ASN A 8 1.10 -2.19 3.72
N SER A 9 1.27 -1.61 4.91
CA SER A 9 2.08 -0.41 5.14
C SER A 9 3.58 -0.63 4.92
N ALA A 10 4.06 -1.89 4.95
CA ALA A 10 5.45 -2.22 4.65
C ALA A 10 5.88 -1.76 3.25
N SER A 11 4.98 -1.82 2.27
CA SER A 11 5.24 -1.33 0.89
C SER A 11 5.54 0.18 0.87
N SER A 12 4.78 0.96 1.63
CA SER A 12 4.91 2.42 1.72
C SER A 12 6.12 2.84 2.53
N THR A 13 6.48 2.05 3.55
CA THR A 13 7.76 2.19 4.27
C THR A 13 8.93 2.00 3.30
N GLY A 14 8.82 1.02 2.40
CA GLY A 14 9.79 0.81 1.33
C GLY A 14 9.95 2.05 0.45
N GLN A 15 8.83 2.65 0.01
CA GLN A 15 8.85 3.89 -0.78
C GLN A 15 9.47 5.07 -0.01
N LEU A 16 9.14 5.24 1.27
CA LEU A 16 9.66 6.31 2.12
C LEU A 16 11.19 6.25 2.26
N ILE A 17 11.75 5.05 2.45
CA ILE A 17 13.17 4.87 2.78
C ILE A 17 14.01 4.62 1.52
N PHE A 18 13.62 3.64 0.70
CA PHE A 18 14.46 3.18 -0.41
C PHE A 18 14.45 4.14 -1.58
N LEU A 19 13.32 4.81 -1.87
CA LEU A 19 13.22 5.65 -3.05
C LEU A 19 14.20 6.84 -3.02
N PRO A 20 14.24 7.70 -1.97
CA PRO A 20 15.20 8.80 -1.92
C PRO A 20 16.64 8.30 -1.81
N LEU A 21 16.89 7.22 -1.07
CA LEU A 21 18.23 6.67 -0.86
C LEU A 21 18.81 6.09 -2.17
N LEU A 22 18.01 5.31 -2.89
CA LEU A 22 18.40 4.76 -4.18
C LEU A 22 18.57 5.87 -5.22
N MET A 23 17.69 6.88 -5.19
CA MET A 23 17.80 8.04 -6.08
C MET A 23 19.11 8.80 -5.85
N ALA A 24 19.50 9.04 -4.58
CA ALA A 24 20.77 9.67 -4.24
C ALA A 24 21.96 8.85 -4.77
N VAL A 25 21.97 7.53 -4.57
CA VAL A 25 23.02 6.66 -5.10
C VAL A 25 23.11 6.75 -6.63
N ILE A 26 21.96 6.74 -7.31
CA ILE A 26 21.92 6.83 -8.78
C ILE A 26 22.50 8.15 -9.27
N VAL A 27 22.21 9.27 -8.60
CA VAL A 27 22.73 10.60 -8.95
C VAL A 27 24.25 10.68 -8.77
N TYR A 28 24.79 10.17 -7.67
CA TYR A 28 26.22 10.30 -7.36
C TYR A 28 27.11 9.19 -7.95
N SER A 29 26.59 7.97 -8.03
CA SER A 29 27.37 6.76 -8.38
C SER A 29 26.88 6.06 -9.65
N GLY A 30 25.83 6.59 -10.29
CA GLY A 30 25.24 6.05 -11.49
C GLY A 30 24.28 4.88 -11.24
N TRP A 31 23.45 4.59 -12.24
CA TRP A 31 22.37 3.60 -12.14
C TRP A 31 22.86 2.17 -11.86
N ARG A 32 24.06 1.80 -12.34
CA ARG A 32 24.64 0.47 -12.15
C ARG A 32 24.87 0.15 -10.68
N VAL A 33 25.45 1.11 -9.94
CA VAL A 33 25.71 0.95 -8.50
C VAL A 33 24.38 0.91 -7.74
N GLY A 34 23.42 1.76 -8.09
CA GLY A 34 22.07 1.72 -7.53
C GLY A 34 21.41 0.35 -7.69
N SER A 35 21.39 -0.19 -8.91
CA SER A 35 20.81 -1.51 -9.19
C SER A 35 21.51 -2.64 -8.42
N LEU A 36 22.85 -2.60 -8.31
CA LEU A 36 23.60 -3.60 -7.55
C LEU A 36 23.30 -3.54 -6.05
N ILE A 37 23.16 -2.35 -5.46
CA ILE A 37 22.75 -2.19 -4.06
C ILE A 37 21.36 -2.77 -3.85
N PHE A 38 20.41 -2.48 -4.74
CA PHE A 38 19.05 -3.01 -4.65
C PHE A 38 19.02 -4.55 -4.69
N VAL A 39 19.79 -5.15 -5.60
CA VAL A 39 19.95 -6.61 -5.67
C VAL A 39 20.59 -7.16 -4.38
N GLY A 40 21.62 -6.51 -3.85
CA GLY A 40 22.29 -6.93 -2.62
C GLY A 40 21.36 -6.90 -1.40
N VAL A 41 20.53 -5.85 -1.28
CA VAL A 41 19.50 -5.76 -0.22
C VAL A 41 18.49 -6.89 -0.37
N ALA A 42 17.94 -7.10 -1.58
CA ALA A 42 16.98 -8.18 -1.81
C ALA A 42 17.59 -9.56 -1.49
N PHE A 43 18.83 -9.81 -1.90
CA PHE A 43 19.53 -11.07 -1.64
C PHE A 43 19.83 -11.28 -0.15
N THR A 44 19.96 -10.21 0.63
CA THR A 44 20.13 -10.29 2.09
C THR A 44 18.80 -10.53 2.80
N LEU A 45 17.72 -9.90 2.33
CA LEU A 45 16.39 -10.03 2.94
C LEU A 45 15.74 -11.39 2.68
N ILE A 46 15.94 -11.99 1.50
CA ILE A 46 15.38 -13.31 1.17
C ILE A 46 15.73 -14.40 2.20
N PRO A 47 17.02 -14.68 2.52
CA PRO A 47 17.36 -15.69 3.51
C PRO A 47 16.92 -15.29 4.92
N LEU A 48 16.94 -14.00 5.25
CA LEU A 48 16.47 -13.52 6.55
C LEU A 48 14.98 -13.83 6.75
N VAL A 49 14.15 -13.51 5.75
CA VAL A 49 12.72 -13.82 5.75
C VAL A 49 12.52 -15.34 5.77
N PHE A 50 13.26 -16.10 4.96
CA PHE A 50 13.14 -17.56 4.94
C PHE A 50 13.51 -18.23 6.26
N LEU A 51 14.51 -17.71 6.99
CA LEU A 51 14.97 -18.29 8.26
C LEU A 51 14.16 -17.83 9.46
N TRP A 52 13.62 -16.61 9.46
CA TRP A 52 12.97 -16.01 10.65
C TRP A 52 11.46 -15.80 10.52
N MET A 53 10.90 -15.71 9.32
CA MET A 53 9.46 -15.55 9.16
C MET A 53 8.76 -16.90 9.33
N ARG A 54 7.91 -17.01 10.35
CA ARG A 54 6.98 -18.15 10.51
C ARG A 54 5.62 -17.78 9.95
N ASP A 55 5.02 -18.71 9.22
CA ASP A 55 3.77 -18.48 8.51
C ASP A 55 2.54 -18.66 9.41
N ASP A 56 2.62 -19.45 10.48
CA ASP A 56 1.49 -19.72 11.36
C ASP A 56 1.80 -19.41 12.85
N PRO A 57 0.93 -18.67 13.57
CA PRO A 57 1.09 -18.45 15.01
C PRO A 57 1.06 -19.75 15.83
N SER A 58 0.44 -20.82 15.31
CA SER A 58 0.47 -22.13 15.97
C SER A 58 1.87 -22.74 16.06
N ASP A 59 2.77 -22.44 15.12
CA ASP A 59 4.17 -22.87 15.15
C ASP A 59 4.97 -22.24 16.30
N LEU A 60 4.43 -21.16 16.89
CA LEU A 60 5.00 -20.41 18.01
C LEU A 60 4.27 -20.70 19.33
N GLY A 61 3.22 -21.53 19.32
CA GLY A 61 2.39 -21.79 20.48
C GLY A 61 1.61 -20.57 20.97
N ILE A 62 1.41 -19.56 20.11
CA ILE A 62 0.65 -18.34 20.43
C ILE A 62 -0.72 -18.37 19.75
N GLU A 63 -1.73 -17.80 20.39
CA GLU A 63 -3.06 -17.72 19.79
C GLU A 63 -3.12 -16.66 18.68
N PRO A 64 -3.91 -16.89 17.61
CA PRO A 64 -4.16 -15.88 16.60
C PRO A 64 -4.72 -14.59 17.20
N TYR A 65 -4.17 -13.46 16.78
CA TYR A 65 -4.63 -12.14 17.21
C TYR A 65 -6.14 -11.97 16.92
N GLY A 66 -6.94 -11.72 17.97
CA GLY A 66 -8.40 -11.62 17.90
C GLY A 66 -9.19 -12.89 18.30
N SER A 67 -8.53 -13.93 18.83
CA SER A 67 -9.17 -15.18 19.30
C SER A 67 -10.18 -15.00 20.45
N GLY A 68 -10.09 -13.90 21.21
CA GLY A 68 -10.95 -13.62 22.37
C GLY A 68 -12.31 -13.00 22.06
N GLU A 69 -12.58 -12.53 20.84
CA GLU A 69 -13.87 -11.93 20.47
C GLU A 69 -14.77 -12.97 19.81
N GLN A 70 -15.64 -13.58 20.63
CA GLN A 70 -16.73 -14.42 20.16
C GLN A 70 -17.68 -13.59 19.29
N GLY A 71 -17.53 -13.74 17.97
CA GLY A 71 -18.54 -13.39 16.98
C GLY A 71 -18.32 -12.09 16.21
N ALA A 72 -17.33 -12.06 15.30
CA ALA A 72 -17.41 -11.37 13.98
C ALA A 72 -16.07 -11.32 13.21
N ALA A 73 -15.13 -12.26 13.39
CA ALA A 73 -13.92 -12.31 12.57
C ALA A 73 -14.22 -12.89 11.17
N SER A 74 -14.79 -12.05 10.30
CA SER A 74 -14.81 -12.27 8.86
C SER A 74 -13.37 -12.50 8.39
N LYS A 75 -13.14 -13.68 7.83
CA LYS A 75 -11.86 -14.20 7.36
C LYS A 75 -11.29 -13.28 6.30
N THR A 76 -10.40 -12.39 6.69
CA THR A 76 -9.45 -11.75 5.79
C THR A 76 -8.13 -11.69 6.54
N SER A 77 -7.37 -12.77 6.43
CA SER A 77 -5.95 -12.84 6.71
C SER A 77 -5.26 -13.02 5.37
N LEU A 78 -4.16 -12.31 5.11
CA LEU A 78 -3.39 -12.42 3.86
C LEU A 78 -2.73 -13.81 3.71
N ALA A 79 -2.71 -14.62 4.79
CA ALA A 79 -2.41 -16.06 4.74
C ALA A 79 -3.47 -16.85 3.94
N SER A 80 -4.62 -16.24 3.60
CA SER A 80 -5.63 -16.85 2.72
C SER A 80 -5.25 -16.82 1.23
N LEU A 81 -4.14 -16.20 0.80
CA LEU A 81 -3.73 -16.28 -0.61
C LEU A 81 -3.03 -17.60 -0.96
N ARG A 82 -2.48 -18.33 0.03
CA ARG A 82 -1.88 -19.65 -0.18
C ARG A 82 -2.56 -20.78 0.62
N GLY A 83 -3.28 -20.47 1.69
CA GLY A 83 -3.98 -21.46 2.54
C GLY A 83 -5.49 -21.61 2.34
N ALA A 84 -6.14 -20.82 1.46
CA ALA A 84 -7.60 -20.85 1.26
C ALA A 84 -8.15 -22.10 0.54
N SER A 85 -7.38 -23.19 0.46
CA SER A 85 -7.85 -24.44 -0.15
C SER A 85 -8.68 -25.33 0.78
N LYS A 86 -8.70 -25.14 2.11
CA LYS A 86 -9.28 -26.18 2.99
C LYS A 86 -10.20 -25.76 4.15
N GLY A 87 -10.40 -24.47 4.47
CA GLY A 87 -10.99 -24.11 5.79
C GLY A 87 -12.17 -23.14 5.84
N SER A 88 -12.69 -22.63 4.73
CA SER A 88 -13.86 -21.75 4.75
C SER A 88 -14.52 -21.76 3.40
N GLY A 89 -15.85 -21.87 3.35
CA GLY A 89 -16.66 -21.90 2.13
C GLY A 89 -16.06 -21.04 1.03
N SER A 90 -15.38 -21.69 0.10
CA SER A 90 -14.71 -21.03 -1.01
C SER A 90 -15.81 -20.53 -1.92
N VAL A 91 -16.09 -19.23 -1.87
CA VAL A 91 -16.91 -18.58 -2.90
C VAL A 91 -16.26 -18.90 -4.23
N SER A 92 -16.99 -19.57 -5.12
CA SER A 92 -16.47 -19.89 -6.44
C SER A 92 -16.09 -18.60 -7.16
N LEU A 93 -15.00 -18.59 -7.93
CA LEU A 93 -14.65 -17.41 -8.74
C LEU A 93 -15.84 -16.94 -9.59
N SER A 94 -16.61 -17.88 -10.13
CA SER A 94 -17.83 -17.60 -10.90
C SER A 94 -18.90 -16.87 -10.09
N GLU A 95 -19.01 -17.18 -8.80
CA GLU A 95 -19.95 -16.53 -7.88
C GLU A 95 -19.47 -15.12 -7.49
N ALA A 96 -18.16 -14.93 -7.33
CA ALA A 96 -17.58 -13.61 -7.09
C ALA A 96 -17.84 -12.64 -8.27
N PHE A 97 -17.63 -13.09 -9.52
CA PHE A 97 -17.87 -12.27 -10.73
C PHE A 97 -19.34 -11.89 -10.95
N ARG A 98 -20.28 -12.63 -10.35
CA ARG A 98 -21.72 -12.33 -10.41
C ARG A 98 -22.16 -11.28 -9.39
N SER A 99 -21.32 -10.94 -8.42
CA SER A 99 -21.66 -9.97 -7.38
C SER A 99 -21.44 -8.53 -7.85
N SER A 100 -22.46 -7.67 -7.71
CA SER A 100 -22.31 -6.23 -7.94
C SER A 100 -21.32 -5.59 -6.97
N THR A 101 -21.17 -6.15 -5.76
CA THR A 101 -20.19 -5.65 -4.78
C THR A 101 -18.76 -5.84 -5.30
N PHE A 102 -18.50 -6.97 -5.97
CA PHE A 102 -17.20 -7.23 -6.59
C PHE A 102 -16.87 -6.17 -7.64
N TRP A 103 -17.81 -5.86 -8.55
CA TRP A 103 -17.59 -4.88 -9.61
C TRP A 103 -17.42 -3.45 -9.08
N LEU A 104 -18.16 -3.06 -8.04
CA LEU A 104 -17.99 -1.76 -7.39
C LEU A 104 -16.60 -1.62 -6.76
N LEU A 105 -16.14 -2.66 -6.06
CA LEU A 105 -14.80 -2.69 -5.48
C LEU A 105 -13.73 -2.71 -6.59
N ALA A 106 -13.87 -3.59 -7.59
CA ALA A 106 -12.93 -3.70 -8.70
C ALA A 106 -12.78 -2.38 -9.46
N GLY A 107 -13.87 -1.72 -9.80
CA GLY A 107 -13.84 -0.41 -10.46
C GLY A 107 -13.18 0.66 -9.57
N SER A 108 -13.49 0.67 -8.28
CA SER A 108 -12.93 1.62 -7.32
C SER A 108 -11.41 1.40 -7.11
N PHE A 109 -10.97 0.14 -7.01
CA PHE A 109 -9.55 -0.23 -6.96
C PHE A 109 -8.84 0.07 -8.27
N PHE A 110 -9.50 -0.12 -9.41
CA PHE A 110 -8.96 0.22 -10.73
C PHE A 110 -8.71 1.72 -10.87
N ILE A 111 -9.69 2.56 -10.54
CA ILE A 111 -9.55 4.02 -10.59
C ILE A 111 -8.46 4.48 -9.62
N CYS A 112 -8.54 4.03 -8.36
CA CYS A 112 -7.57 4.41 -7.33
C CYS A 112 -6.14 3.96 -7.70
N GLY A 113 -5.98 2.70 -8.12
CA GLY A 113 -4.69 2.14 -8.52
C GLY A 113 -4.14 2.76 -9.79
N GLY A 114 -4.99 3.01 -10.78
CA GLY A 114 -4.63 3.67 -12.03
C GLY A 114 -4.13 5.09 -11.82
N THR A 115 -4.78 5.87 -10.95
CA THR A 115 -4.32 7.23 -10.65
C THR A 115 -3.10 7.24 -9.73
N ALA A 116 -3.08 6.45 -8.66
CA ALA A 116 -2.00 6.47 -7.67
C ALA A 116 -0.72 5.79 -8.16
N ASN A 117 -0.80 4.56 -8.65
CA ASN A 117 0.38 3.82 -9.11
C ASN A 117 0.68 4.10 -10.58
N GLY A 118 -0.35 4.21 -11.41
CA GLY A 118 -0.20 4.46 -12.85
C GLY A 118 0.27 5.88 -13.12
N LEU A 119 -0.54 6.90 -12.82
CA LEU A 119 -0.21 8.29 -13.13
C LEU A 119 0.86 8.86 -12.19
N ILE A 120 0.56 8.92 -10.89
CA ILE A 120 1.42 9.60 -9.92
C ILE A 120 2.74 8.84 -9.75
N GLY A 121 2.68 7.52 -9.53
CA GLY A 121 3.86 6.70 -9.29
C GLY A 121 4.88 6.69 -10.44
N THR A 122 4.44 6.83 -11.69
CA THR A 122 5.36 6.78 -12.85
C THR A 122 5.73 8.15 -13.40
N HIS A 123 4.82 9.12 -13.38
CA HIS A 123 5.01 10.40 -14.06
C HIS A 123 5.34 11.57 -13.13
N LEU A 124 5.13 11.46 -11.82
CA LEU A 124 5.38 12.59 -10.90
C LEU A 124 6.87 12.98 -10.85
N ILE A 125 7.77 12.00 -10.70
CA ILE A 125 9.22 12.27 -10.64
C ILE A 125 9.72 12.89 -11.96
N PRO A 126 9.46 12.32 -13.15
CA PRO A 126 9.82 12.95 -14.42
C PRO A 126 9.23 14.36 -14.57
N HIS A 127 7.96 14.54 -14.23
CA HIS A 127 7.29 15.84 -14.32
C HIS A 127 7.95 16.91 -13.44
N GLU A 128 8.38 16.55 -12.24
CA GLU A 128 9.11 17.46 -11.35
C GLU A 128 10.50 17.80 -11.89
N ILE A 129 11.21 16.81 -12.45
CA ILE A 129 12.50 17.02 -13.10
C ILE A 129 12.37 17.95 -14.31
N ASP A 130 11.33 17.79 -15.13
CA ASP A 130 11.05 18.63 -16.31
C ASP A 130 10.76 20.09 -15.91
N HIS A 131 10.23 20.31 -14.70
CA HIS A 131 10.04 21.64 -14.10
C HIS A 131 11.28 22.19 -13.41
N GLY A 132 12.44 21.53 -13.51
CA GLY A 132 13.70 21.98 -12.95
C GLY A 132 13.90 21.63 -11.47
N ILE A 133 13.05 20.78 -10.88
CA ILE A 133 13.22 20.31 -9.51
C ILE A 133 14.33 19.25 -9.48
N PRO A 134 15.32 19.36 -8.57
CA PRO A 134 16.37 18.37 -8.43
C PRO A 134 15.81 16.95 -8.18
N GLN A 135 16.40 15.97 -8.84
CA GLN A 135 15.92 14.58 -8.84
C GLN A 135 15.80 13.95 -7.42
N VAL A 136 16.71 14.31 -6.51
CA VAL A 136 16.65 13.85 -5.11
C VAL A 136 15.49 14.49 -4.35
N THR A 137 15.22 15.77 -4.59
CA THR A 137 14.07 16.49 -4.01
C THR A 137 12.76 15.88 -4.48
N ALA A 138 12.66 15.58 -5.78
CA ALA A 138 11.50 14.93 -6.37
C ALA A 138 11.23 13.55 -5.75
N ALA A 139 12.27 12.71 -5.63
CA ALA A 139 12.15 11.42 -4.95
C ALA A 139 11.79 11.55 -3.46
N THR A 140 12.22 12.63 -2.80
CA THR A 140 11.89 12.90 -1.38
C THR A 140 10.40 13.25 -1.23
N LEU A 141 9.82 14.03 -2.16
CA LEU A 141 8.38 14.31 -2.17
C LEU A 141 7.55 13.02 -2.27
N VAL A 142 7.93 12.14 -3.20
CA VAL A 142 7.30 10.81 -3.31
C VAL A 142 7.52 9.96 -2.05
N GLY A 143 8.70 10.07 -1.43
CA GLY A 143 8.99 9.45 -0.13
C GLY A 143 8.02 9.92 0.96
N VAL A 144 7.78 11.23 1.09
CA VAL A 144 6.82 11.81 2.04
C VAL A 144 5.40 11.30 1.79
N MET A 145 4.96 11.21 0.53
CA MET A 145 3.68 10.60 0.18
C MET A 145 3.61 9.14 0.65
N GLY A 146 4.70 8.38 0.49
CA GLY A 146 4.84 7.03 1.05
C GLY A 146 4.71 7.00 2.58
N GLY A 147 5.29 7.98 3.29
CA GLY A 147 5.18 8.13 4.73
C GLY A 147 3.75 8.43 5.20
N LEU A 148 3.04 9.32 4.52
CA LEU A 148 1.63 9.60 4.82
C LEU A 148 0.74 8.39 4.52
N ASN A 149 1.02 7.67 3.43
CA ASN A 149 0.30 6.44 3.12
C ASN A 149 0.57 5.34 4.16
N PHE A 150 1.78 5.25 4.72
CA PHE A 150 2.08 4.36 5.84
C PHE A 150 1.17 4.66 7.03
N VAL A 151 1.13 5.93 7.49
CA VAL A 151 0.30 6.35 8.63
C VAL A 151 -1.19 6.07 8.33
N GLY A 152 -1.68 6.46 7.15
CA GLY A 152 -3.07 6.26 6.74
C GLY A 152 -3.46 4.79 6.65
N THR A 153 -2.58 3.91 6.17
CA THR A 153 -2.86 2.48 6.02
C THR A 153 -2.92 1.77 7.39
N VAL A 154 -1.98 2.08 8.29
CA VAL A 154 -2.00 1.54 9.66
C VAL A 154 -3.23 2.05 10.42
N PHE A 155 -3.50 3.35 10.36
CA PHE A 155 -4.68 3.95 11.00
C PHE A 155 -5.99 3.39 10.45
N SER A 156 -6.10 3.23 9.13
CA SER A 156 -7.28 2.63 8.50
C SER A 156 -7.47 1.17 8.93
N GLY A 157 -6.38 0.40 9.04
CA GLY A 157 -6.41 -0.97 9.55
C GLY A 157 -6.94 -1.04 10.99
N TRP A 158 -6.50 -0.11 11.84
CA TRP A 158 -6.99 0.03 13.22
C TRP A 158 -8.47 0.47 13.27
N MET A 159 -8.88 1.41 12.42
CA MET A 159 -10.26 1.90 12.36
C MET A 159 -11.24 0.80 11.93
N ILE A 160 -10.89 0.00 10.92
CA ILE A 160 -11.74 -1.10 10.43
C ILE A 160 -12.05 -2.12 11.54
N ASP A 161 -11.17 -2.25 12.54
CA ASP A 161 -11.39 -3.15 13.68
C ASP A 161 -12.35 -2.55 14.73
N ARG A 162 -12.59 -1.23 14.70
CA ARG A 162 -13.46 -0.54 15.67
C ARG A 162 -14.76 0.02 15.11
N VAL A 163 -14.83 0.24 13.80
CA VAL A 163 -16.02 0.79 13.12
C VAL A 163 -16.54 -0.15 12.05
N GLN A 164 -17.78 0.06 11.60
CA GLN A 164 -18.37 -0.73 10.52
C GLN A 164 -17.54 -0.59 9.23
N PRO A 165 -16.92 -1.68 8.70
CA PRO A 165 -15.97 -1.59 7.59
C PRO A 165 -16.57 -0.98 6.33
N ARG A 166 -17.85 -1.25 6.05
CA ARG A 166 -18.55 -0.72 4.86
C ARG A 166 -18.66 0.81 4.90
N LYS A 167 -18.96 1.39 6.07
CA LYS A 167 -19.07 2.85 6.24
C LYS A 167 -17.71 3.53 6.16
N TRP A 168 -16.71 2.92 6.80
CA TRP A 168 -15.33 3.43 6.73
C TRP A 168 -14.81 3.41 5.30
N LEU A 169 -15.01 2.30 4.57
CA LEU A 169 -14.63 2.18 3.18
C LEU A 169 -15.32 3.22 2.30
N SER A 170 -16.64 3.44 2.49
CA SER A 170 -17.36 4.49 1.75
C SER A 170 -16.82 5.89 2.02
N LEU A 171 -16.42 6.19 3.27
CA LEU A 171 -15.86 7.49 3.63
C LEU A 171 -14.49 7.71 2.97
N VAL A 172 -13.60 6.71 3.04
CA VAL A 172 -12.26 6.78 2.43
C VAL A 172 -12.36 6.96 0.91
N PHE A 173 -13.25 6.21 0.25
CA PHE A 173 -13.46 6.36 -1.19
C PHE A 173 -14.16 7.68 -1.57
N ALA A 174 -15.06 8.20 -0.73
CA ALA A 174 -15.65 9.52 -0.94
C ALA A 174 -14.60 10.64 -0.81
N LEU A 175 -13.72 10.58 0.18
CA LEU A 175 -12.60 11.51 0.35
C LEU A 175 -11.66 11.46 -0.86
N ARG A 176 -11.34 10.25 -1.35
CA ARG A 176 -10.55 10.07 -2.58
C ARG A 176 -11.24 10.66 -3.81
N GLY A 177 -12.53 10.38 -3.99
CA GLY A 177 -13.32 10.94 -5.09
C GLY A 177 -13.35 12.46 -5.07
N LEU A 178 -13.51 13.06 -3.88
CA LEU A 178 -13.46 14.52 -3.70
C LEU A 178 -12.07 15.08 -4.02
N SER A 179 -11.01 14.42 -3.56
CA SER A 179 -9.62 14.79 -3.88
C SER A 179 -9.37 14.81 -5.39
N LEU A 180 -9.83 13.79 -6.11
CA LEU A 180 -9.70 13.72 -7.58
C LEU A 180 -10.59 14.74 -8.29
N PHE A 181 -11.75 15.07 -7.72
CA PHE A 181 -12.62 16.11 -8.26
C PHE A 181 -12.01 17.50 -8.12
N ILE A 182 -11.25 17.76 -7.05
CA ILE A 182 -10.57 19.05 -6.81
C ILE A 182 -9.32 19.19 -7.69
N LEU A 183 -8.66 18.08 -8.04
CA LEU A 183 -7.39 18.07 -8.78
C LEU A 183 -7.37 18.92 -10.07
N PRO A 184 -8.38 18.91 -10.96
CA PRO A 184 -8.39 19.75 -12.17
C PRO A 184 -8.42 21.26 -11.91
N PHE A 185 -8.81 21.68 -10.70
CA PHE A 185 -8.90 23.09 -10.30
C PHE A 185 -7.61 23.59 -9.63
N VAL A 186 -6.64 22.71 -9.41
CA VAL A 186 -5.35 23.01 -8.81
C VAL A 186 -4.34 23.31 -9.91
N GLN A 187 -3.85 24.55 -9.98
CA GLN A 187 -2.85 24.98 -10.98
C GLN A 187 -1.47 25.29 -10.37
N ASP A 188 -1.36 25.33 -9.04
CA ASP A 188 -0.15 25.73 -8.32
C ASP A 188 0.55 24.54 -7.63
N PHE A 189 1.89 24.60 -7.53
CA PHE A 189 2.71 23.60 -6.84
C PHE A 189 2.27 23.36 -5.39
N SER A 190 1.88 24.44 -4.68
CA SER A 190 1.35 24.35 -3.32
C SER A 190 0.05 23.55 -3.25
N GLY A 191 -0.80 23.63 -4.28
CA GLY A 191 -2.04 22.84 -4.32
C GLY A 191 -1.79 21.38 -4.69
N LEU A 192 -0.78 21.08 -5.51
CA LEU A 192 -0.33 19.71 -5.76
C LEU A 192 0.20 19.07 -4.48
N PHE A 193 0.94 19.83 -3.67
CA PHE A 193 1.41 19.37 -2.36
C PHE A 193 0.25 19.13 -1.39
N VAL A 194 -0.77 19.98 -1.36
CA VAL A 194 -1.99 19.75 -0.56
C VAL A 194 -2.78 18.53 -1.03
N PHE A 195 -2.80 18.24 -2.32
CA PHE A 195 -3.39 17.00 -2.85
C PHE A 195 -2.58 15.75 -2.51
N ALA A 196 -1.26 15.89 -2.40
CA ALA A 196 -0.35 14.80 -2.07
C ALA A 196 -0.40 14.38 -0.59
N VAL A 197 -0.92 15.25 0.28
CA VAL A 197 -1.06 15.05 1.74
C VAL A 197 -2.44 14.50 2.10
#